data_AF-A0A7X1L398-F1
#
_entry.id   AF-A0A7X1L398-F1
#
_cell.length_a   1.000
_cell.length_b   1.000
_cell.length_c   1.000
_cell.angle_alpha   90.00
_cell.angle_beta   90.00
_cell.angle_gamma   90.00
#
_symmetry.space_group_name_H-M   'P 1'
#
loop_
_entity.id
_entity.type
_entity.pdbx_description
1 polymer ?
#
loop_
_entity_poly.entity_id
_entity_poly.type
_entity_poly.pdbx_seq_one_letter_code
_entity_poly.pdbx_strand_id
1 'polypeptide(L)'
;MHRGCKRITWPFIFICTNVDEWPCYSFTAPKMIRLMYPEYRETAELMLNIPQKRYRKRLIDYLTPDEILKVFQSVDLTEKQGFRDYAILHLLYDSGARASEIATLDIDYFDPEKRTLAILGKGNRYRLIQLWPKTTELIVCYIKKYRAKPKPLYTDRLFINQRGEEFTRHGIYRICKKYLTLSVSAKRLKDLWLC
;
A
#
# COMPACT_ATOMS: atom_id res chain seq x y z
N MET A 1 -19.50 29.20 31.74
CA MET A 1 -18.24 29.97 31.67
C MET A 1 -17.07 29.04 31.89
N HIS A 2 -16.10 29.14 30.98
CA HIS A 2 -14.95 28.25 30.80
C HIS A 2 -14.05 28.11 32.04
N ARG A 3 -13.60 26.88 32.35
CA ARG A 3 -12.35 26.67 33.09
C ARG A 3 -11.29 26.19 32.10
N GLY A 4 -10.21 26.96 32.05
CA GLY A 4 -9.16 26.89 31.05
C GLY A 4 -8.40 25.57 31.03
N CYS A 5 -8.14 25.11 29.81
CA CYS A 5 -7.20 24.06 29.48
C CYS A 5 -5.78 24.56 29.76
N LYS A 6 -5.18 24.18 30.89
CA LYS A 6 -3.74 24.37 31.11
C LYS A 6 -2.99 23.25 30.38
N ARG A 7 -2.25 23.62 29.33
CA ARG A 7 -1.21 22.79 28.73
C ARG A 7 -0.23 22.36 29.82
N ILE A 8 -0.18 21.07 30.10
CA ILE A 8 0.91 20.47 30.87
C ILE A 8 2.00 20.16 29.85
N THR A 9 2.98 21.04 29.77
CA THR A 9 4.27 20.77 29.13
C THR A 9 5.01 19.75 29.98
N TRP A 10 5.27 18.56 29.43
CA TRP A 10 6.21 17.59 30.02
C TRP A 10 7.62 17.92 29.51
N PRO A 11 8.52 18.49 30.31
CA PRO A 11 9.95 18.32 30.07
C PRO A 11 10.37 16.96 30.67
N PHE A 12 11.42 16.34 30.11
CA PHE A 12 11.94 15.00 30.42
C PHE A 12 11.33 13.82 29.65
N ILE A 13 11.63 13.77 28.35
CA ILE A 13 12.11 12.53 27.72
C ILE A 13 13.25 12.91 26.79
N PHE A 14 14.47 12.91 27.32
CA PHE A 14 15.68 12.78 26.52
C PHE A 14 16.54 11.70 27.19
N ILE A 15 17.14 10.85 26.35
CA ILE A 15 18.00 9.68 26.63
C ILE A 15 17.29 8.34 26.42
N CYS A 16 17.17 7.97 25.15
CA CYS A 16 17.71 6.72 24.61
C CYS A 16 17.85 6.87 23.09
N THR A 17 19.05 7.27 22.69
CA THR A 17 19.59 7.24 21.34
C THR A 17 19.79 5.77 20.91
N ASN A 18 18.77 5.17 20.31
CA ASN A 18 18.84 4.15 19.25
C ASN A 18 17.42 3.62 18.99
N VAL A 19 16.82 4.09 17.90
CA VAL A 19 15.43 3.83 17.50
C VAL A 19 15.35 2.75 16.40
N ASP A 20 16.39 1.94 16.21
CA ASP A 20 16.50 1.07 15.02
C ASP A 20 16.27 -0.43 15.26
N GLU A 21 15.94 -0.88 16.47
CA GLU A 21 15.61 -2.31 16.72
C GLU A 21 14.38 -2.51 17.64
N TRP A 22 13.29 -1.80 17.38
CA TRP A 22 12.00 -2.15 18.00
C TRP A 22 11.22 -3.07 17.06
N PRO A 23 11.06 -4.37 17.37
CA PRO A 23 10.20 -5.24 16.57
C PRO A 23 8.77 -4.71 16.64
N CYS A 24 8.24 -4.33 15.47
CA CYS A 24 6.88 -3.88 15.21
C CYS A 24 5.81 -4.98 15.45
N TYR A 25 5.82 -5.60 16.63
CA TYR A 25 4.85 -6.59 17.07
C TYR A 25 4.08 -6.09 18.29
N SER A 26 3.18 -5.12 18.09
CA SER A 26 1.99 -4.91 18.94
C SER A 26 2.20 -4.86 20.47
N PHE A 27 3.31 -4.29 20.95
CA PHE A 27 3.47 -3.96 22.36
C PHE A 27 2.85 -2.59 22.62
N THR A 28 1.68 -2.57 23.26
CA THR A 28 1.12 -1.32 23.80
C THR A 28 2.01 -0.84 24.94
N ALA A 29 2.15 0.47 25.13
CA ALA A 29 2.99 1.04 26.19
C ALA A 29 2.75 0.41 27.58
N PRO A 30 1.50 0.08 28.00
CA PRO A 30 1.27 -0.66 29.23
C PRO A 30 1.84 -2.08 29.27
N LYS A 31 1.84 -2.83 28.16
CA LYS A 31 2.48 -4.16 28.10
C LYS A 31 3.99 -4.07 28.29
N MET A 32 4.61 -3.02 27.75
CA MET A 32 6.04 -2.77 27.89
C MET A 32 6.39 -2.33 29.32
N ILE A 33 5.61 -1.42 29.91
CA ILE A 33 5.77 -0.98 31.31
C ILE A 33 5.65 -2.17 32.27
N ARG A 34 4.63 -3.04 32.06
CA ARG A 34 4.45 -4.27 32.86
C ARG A 34 5.64 -5.22 32.81
N LEU A 35 6.39 -5.22 31.71
CA LEU A 35 7.54 -6.12 31.49
C LEU A 35 8.85 -5.52 32.00
N MET A 36 9.09 -4.23 31.74
CA MET A 36 10.37 -3.57 32.06
C MET A 36 10.43 -3.02 33.48
N TYR A 37 9.28 -2.69 34.09
CA TYR A 37 9.21 -2.05 35.41
C TYR A 37 8.19 -2.78 36.30
N PRO A 38 8.60 -3.87 36.99
CA PRO A 38 7.71 -4.69 37.81
C PRO A 38 7.02 -3.93 38.94
N GLU A 39 7.60 -2.82 39.42
CA GLU A 39 7.04 -1.92 40.43
C GLU A 39 5.76 -1.21 39.97
N TYR A 40 5.52 -1.08 38.66
CA TYR A 40 4.32 -0.44 38.09
C TYR A 40 3.34 -1.45 37.48
N ARG A 41 3.49 -2.73 37.83
CA ARG A 41 2.70 -3.83 37.24
C ARG A 41 1.19 -3.63 37.41
N GLU A 42 0.74 -3.29 38.62
CA GLU A 42 -0.67 -3.08 38.93
C GLU A 42 -1.26 -1.92 38.10
N THR A 43 -0.53 -0.81 38.01
CA THR A 43 -0.91 0.36 37.21
C THR A 43 -1.00 0.01 35.71
N ALA A 44 -0.07 -0.79 35.21
CA ALA A 44 -0.07 -1.25 33.82
C ALA A 44 -1.24 -2.19 33.52
N GLU A 45 -1.61 -3.07 34.46
CA GLU A 45 -2.78 -3.94 34.36
C GLU A 45 -4.08 -3.13 34.34
N LEU A 46 -4.20 -2.09 35.18
CA LEU A 46 -5.32 -1.16 35.13
C LEU A 46 -5.44 -0.46 33.77
N MET A 47 -4.32 0.02 33.21
CA MET A 47 -4.31 0.64 31.87
C MET A 47 -4.75 -0.32 30.76
N LEU A 48 -4.37 -1.59 30.84
CA LEU A 48 -4.79 -2.61 29.87
C LEU A 48 -6.28 -2.91 29.94
N ASN A 49 -6.87 -2.78 31.13
CA ASN A 49 -8.29 -3.01 31.36
C ASN A 49 -9.18 -1.82 30.97
N ILE A 50 -8.61 -0.66 30.62
CA ILE A 50 -9.39 0.47 30.11
C ILE A 50 -9.94 0.09 28.73
N PRO A 51 -11.27 -0.04 28.56
CA PRO A 51 -11.83 -0.35 27.27
C PRO A 51 -11.53 0.79 26.29
N GLN A 52 -11.04 0.45 25.10
CA GLN A 52 -10.81 1.44 24.06
C GLN A 52 -12.11 2.19 23.76
N LYS A 53 -12.10 3.52 23.90
CA LYS A 53 -13.26 4.35 23.60
C LYS A 53 -13.63 4.15 22.14
N ARG A 54 -14.80 3.56 21.89
CA ARG A 54 -15.32 3.37 20.55
C ARG A 54 -15.65 4.74 19.96
N TYR A 55 -14.90 5.16 18.95
CA TYR A 55 -15.18 6.34 18.17
C TYR A 55 -15.63 5.92 16.77
N ARG A 56 -16.50 6.72 16.15
CA ARG A 56 -16.90 6.50 14.76
C ARG A 56 -15.67 6.77 13.89
N LYS A 57 -15.11 5.72 13.29
CA LYS A 57 -14.05 5.88 12.29
C LYS A 57 -14.64 6.62 11.10
N ARG A 58 -13.93 7.64 10.59
CA ARG A 58 -14.30 8.29 9.34
C ARG A 58 -14.21 7.25 8.23
N LEU A 59 -15.26 7.17 7.41
CA LEU A 59 -15.24 6.30 6.24
C LEU A 59 -14.33 6.92 5.18
N ILE A 60 -13.47 6.11 4.59
CA ILE A 60 -12.64 6.51 3.46
C ILE A 60 -13.57 6.56 2.25
N ASP A 61 -13.55 7.67 1.51
CA ASP A 61 -14.35 7.83 0.30
C ASP A 61 -13.77 6.99 -0.86
N TYR A 62 -14.50 6.87 -1.96
CA TYR A 62 -14.05 6.16 -3.16
C TYR A 62 -13.88 7.10 -4.35
N LEU A 63 -13.17 6.62 -5.37
CA LEU A 63 -12.96 7.35 -6.63
C LEU A 63 -14.16 7.14 -7.55
N THR A 64 -14.65 8.21 -8.18
CA THR A 64 -15.71 8.11 -9.19
C THR A 64 -15.14 7.59 -10.52
N PRO A 65 -15.97 6.99 -11.40
CA PRO A 65 -15.51 6.52 -12.71
C PRO A 65 -14.81 7.62 -13.53
N ASP A 66 -15.32 8.86 -13.48
CA ASP A 66 -14.72 10.00 -14.18
C ASP A 66 -13.34 10.37 -13.62
N GLU A 67 -13.15 10.29 -12.30
CA GLU A 67 -11.84 10.50 -11.66
C GLU A 67 -10.83 9.44 -12.09
N ILE A 68 -11.27 8.18 -12.18
CA ILE A 68 -10.42 7.05 -12.62
C ILE A 68 -10.01 7.25 -14.09
N LEU A 69 -10.93 7.68 -14.96
CA LEU A 69 -10.60 8.00 -16.34
C LEU A 69 -9.57 9.12 -16.45
N LYS A 70 -9.69 10.18 -15.64
CA LYS A 70 -8.68 11.26 -15.58
C LYS A 70 -7.32 10.75 -15.10
N VAL A 71 -7.28 9.83 -14.13
CA VAL A 71 -6.04 9.17 -13.69
C VAL A 71 -5.38 8.47 -14.88
N PHE A 72 -6.14 7.65 -15.63
CA PHE A 72 -5.59 6.96 -16.79
C PHE A 72 -5.09 7.91 -17.89
N GLN A 73 -5.80 9.02 -18.14
CA GLN A 73 -5.41 10.02 -19.14
C GLN A 73 -4.16 10.82 -18.74
N SER A 74 -3.87 10.95 -17.44
CA SER A 74 -2.70 11.66 -16.93
C SER A 74 -1.37 10.91 -17.12
N VAL A 75 -1.41 9.64 -17.53
CA VAL A 75 -0.21 8.83 -17.72
C VAL A 75 0.38 9.06 -19.11
N ASP A 76 1.65 9.49 -19.15
CA ASP A 76 2.39 9.58 -20.39
C ASP A 76 2.79 8.18 -20.88
N LEU A 77 2.32 7.79 -22.07
CA LEU A 77 2.61 6.48 -22.68
C LEU A 77 3.86 6.48 -23.58
N THR A 78 4.47 7.65 -23.82
CA THR A 78 5.68 7.75 -24.64
C THR A 78 6.91 7.19 -23.91
N GLU A 79 6.95 7.35 -22.59
CA GLU A 79 8.00 6.81 -21.74
C GLU A 79 7.76 5.33 -21.36
N LYS A 80 8.83 4.53 -21.34
CA LYS A 80 8.75 3.12 -20.90
C LYS A 80 8.22 2.97 -19.47
N GLN A 81 8.58 3.91 -18.60
CA GLN A 81 8.12 3.92 -17.22
C GLN A 81 6.64 4.25 -17.12
N GLY A 82 6.17 5.21 -17.91
CA GLY A 82 4.76 5.57 -17.94
C GLY A 82 3.90 4.45 -18.51
N PHE A 83 4.34 3.73 -19.54
CA PHE A 83 3.62 2.54 -20.03
C PHE A 83 3.51 1.44 -18.97
N ARG A 84 4.60 1.18 -18.24
CA ARG A 84 4.59 0.23 -17.10
C ARG A 84 3.59 0.67 -16.03
N ASP A 85 3.66 1.93 -15.62
CA ASP A 85 2.79 2.47 -14.59
C ASP A 85 1.31 2.43 -15.03
N TYR A 86 1.03 2.68 -16.32
CA TYR A 86 -0.29 2.53 -16.93
C TYR A 86 -0.81 1.09 -16.84
N ALA A 87 0.03 0.10 -17.19
CA ALA A 87 -0.34 -1.31 -17.11
C ALA A 87 -0.63 -1.74 -15.66
N ILE A 88 0.16 -1.27 -14.68
CA ILE A 88 -0.06 -1.54 -13.25
C ILE A 88 -1.40 -0.94 -12.79
N LEU A 89 -1.69 0.30 -13.18
CA LEU A 89 -2.94 0.97 -12.80
C LEU A 89 -4.17 0.27 -13.41
N HIS A 90 -4.11 -0.15 -14.67
CA HIS A 90 -5.18 -0.95 -15.29
C HIS A 90 -5.37 -2.29 -14.59
N LEU A 91 -4.28 -3.00 -14.29
CA LEU A 91 -4.37 -4.28 -13.60
C LEU A 91 -4.95 -4.14 -12.20
N LEU A 92 -4.56 -3.10 -11.45
CA LEU A 92 -5.15 -2.79 -10.13
C LEU A 92 -6.66 -2.55 -10.23
N TYR A 93 -7.09 -1.78 -11.23
CA TYR A 93 -8.49 -1.45 -11.44
C TYR A 93 -9.34 -2.67 -11.82
N ASP A 94 -8.82 -3.49 -12.73
CA ASP A 94 -9.54 -4.65 -13.28
C ASP A 94 -9.56 -5.84 -12.31
N SER A 95 -8.41 -6.18 -11.70
CA SER A 95 -8.30 -7.34 -10.82
C SER A 95 -8.77 -7.10 -9.38
N GLY A 96 -8.78 -5.84 -8.92
CA GLY A 96 -9.03 -5.50 -7.51
C GLY A 96 -8.03 -6.15 -6.54
N ALA A 97 -6.85 -6.56 -7.03
CA ALA A 97 -5.85 -7.24 -6.22
C ALA A 97 -5.11 -6.26 -5.29
N ARG A 98 -4.54 -6.80 -4.20
CA ARG A 98 -3.76 -5.96 -3.29
C ARG A 98 -2.45 -5.56 -3.96
N ALA A 99 -1.98 -4.35 -3.68
CA ALA A 99 -0.69 -3.88 -4.19
C ALA A 99 0.48 -4.83 -3.85
N SER A 100 0.47 -5.50 -2.70
CA SER A 100 1.49 -6.50 -2.35
C SER A 100 1.43 -7.76 -3.22
N GLU A 101 0.24 -8.18 -3.60
CA GLU A 101 0.02 -9.35 -4.46
C GLU A 101 0.50 -9.05 -5.88
N ILE A 102 0.18 -7.86 -6.41
CA ILE A 102 0.66 -7.43 -7.74
C ILE A 102 2.17 -7.22 -7.76
N ALA A 103 2.75 -6.70 -6.67
CA ALA A 103 4.19 -6.45 -6.57
C ALA A 103 5.04 -7.73 -6.67
N THR A 104 4.50 -8.86 -6.20
CA THR A 104 5.16 -10.17 -6.15
C THR A 104 4.61 -11.15 -7.18
N LEU A 105 3.84 -10.66 -8.14
CA LEU A 105 3.21 -11.48 -9.17
C LEU A 105 4.26 -11.96 -10.18
N ASP A 106 4.22 -13.23 -10.55
CA ASP A 106 5.09 -13.81 -11.57
C ASP A 106 4.40 -13.86 -12.94
N ILE A 107 5.21 -13.88 -14.01
CA ILE A 107 4.75 -13.93 -15.40
C ILE A 107 3.97 -15.22 -15.65
N ASP A 108 4.41 -16.34 -15.07
CA ASP A 108 3.80 -17.67 -15.27
C ASP A 108 2.36 -17.76 -14.76
N TYR A 109 1.95 -16.86 -13.87
CA TYR A 109 0.58 -16.80 -13.36
C TYR A 109 -0.37 -16.04 -14.28
N PHE A 110 0.12 -15.42 -15.35
CA PHE A 110 -0.67 -14.70 -16.33
C PHE A 110 -0.78 -15.50 -17.63
N ASP A 111 -2.00 -15.89 -17.98
CA ASP A 111 -2.32 -16.57 -19.23
C ASP A 111 -3.01 -15.58 -20.18
N PRO A 112 -2.31 -15.08 -21.22
CA PRO A 112 -2.87 -14.11 -22.15
C PRO A 112 -3.93 -14.68 -23.09
N GLU A 113 -3.87 -15.98 -23.40
CA GLU A 113 -4.83 -16.66 -24.30
C GLU A 113 -6.19 -16.80 -23.62
N LYS A 114 -6.17 -17.25 -22.36
CA LYS A 114 -7.38 -17.34 -21.54
C LYS A 114 -7.77 -16.01 -20.91
N ARG A 115 -6.90 -15.00 -20.96
CA ARG A 115 -7.04 -13.70 -20.29
C ARG A 115 -7.26 -13.87 -18.77
N THR A 116 -6.55 -14.80 -18.17
CA THR A 116 -6.69 -15.16 -16.76
C THR A 116 -5.44 -14.82 -15.98
N LEU A 117 -5.63 -14.39 -14.74
CA LEU A 117 -4.55 -14.12 -13.80
C LEU A 117 -4.75 -14.92 -12.51
N ALA A 118 -3.77 -15.73 -12.16
CA ALA A 118 -3.72 -16.40 -10.87
C ALA A 118 -3.03 -15.50 -9.83
N ILE A 119 -3.69 -15.29 -8.70
CA ILE A 119 -3.15 -14.48 -7.59
C ILE A 119 -3.06 -15.33 -6.35
N LEU A 120 -1.92 -15.25 -5.66
CA LEU A 120 -1.71 -15.91 -4.39
C LEU A 120 -2.31 -15.10 -3.23
N GLY A 121 -3.36 -15.65 -2.60
CA GLY A 121 -4.03 -15.05 -1.46
C GLY A 121 -3.44 -15.50 -0.12
N LYS A 122 -4.02 -14.96 0.97
CA LYS A 122 -3.69 -15.36 2.34
C LYS A 122 -3.92 -16.86 2.54
N GLY A 123 -2.96 -17.53 3.17
CA GLY A 123 -3.01 -18.99 3.40
C GLY A 123 -2.61 -19.81 2.18
N ASN A 124 -1.84 -19.22 1.26
CA ASN A 124 -1.27 -19.89 0.08
C ASN A 124 -2.33 -20.48 -0.87
N ARG A 125 -3.51 -19.85 -0.92
CA ARG A 125 -4.60 -20.27 -1.83
C ARG A 125 -4.61 -19.39 -3.06
N TYR A 126 -4.65 -20.01 -4.23
CA TYR A 126 -4.76 -19.31 -5.50
C TYR A 126 -6.22 -18.91 -5.77
N ARG A 127 -6.39 -17.72 -6.34
CA ARG A 127 -7.64 -17.29 -6.98
C ARG A 127 -7.36 -16.97 -8.44
N LEU A 128 -8.21 -17.48 -9.33
CA LEU A 128 -8.16 -17.16 -10.75
C LEU A 128 -9.09 -15.97 -11.02
N ILE A 129 -8.58 -14.96 -11.71
CA ILE A 129 -9.32 -13.75 -12.06
C ILE A 129 -9.35 -13.62 -13.57
N GLN A 130 -10.53 -13.37 -14.13
CA GLN A 130 -10.69 -13.06 -15.54
C GLN A 130 -10.40 -11.58 -15.75
N LEU A 131 -9.45 -11.25 -16.62
CA LEU A 131 -9.09 -9.89 -16.98
C LEU A 131 -9.86 -9.41 -18.21
N TRP A 132 -10.04 -8.11 -18.30
CA TRP A 132 -10.56 -7.44 -19.49
C TRP A 132 -9.57 -7.56 -20.67
N PRO A 133 -10.08 -7.55 -21.91
CA PRO A 133 -9.24 -7.63 -23.11
C PRO A 133 -8.16 -6.55 -23.13
N LYS A 134 -8.56 -5.30 -22.82
CA LYS A 134 -7.65 -4.16 -22.78
C LYS A 134 -6.51 -4.34 -21.79
N THR A 135 -6.80 -4.80 -20.57
CA THR A 135 -5.78 -5.04 -19.54
C THR A 135 -4.79 -6.11 -19.99
N THR A 136 -5.31 -7.19 -20.60
CA THR A 136 -4.48 -8.28 -21.12
C THR A 136 -3.53 -7.78 -22.21
N GLU A 137 -4.04 -7.01 -23.18
CA GLU A 137 -3.24 -6.40 -24.25
C GLU A 137 -2.13 -5.50 -23.71
N LEU A 138 -2.44 -4.67 -22.70
CA LEU A 138 -1.45 -3.80 -22.06
C LEU A 138 -0.34 -4.60 -21.37
N ILE A 139 -0.69 -5.67 -20.65
CA ILE A 139 0.30 -6.52 -19.97
C ILE A 139 1.18 -7.24 -21.02
N VAL A 140 0.58 -7.81 -22.06
CA VAL A 140 1.33 -8.47 -23.14
C VAL A 140 2.27 -7.48 -23.84
N CYS A 141 1.79 -6.28 -24.14
CA CYS A 141 2.60 -5.22 -24.75
C CYS A 141 3.74 -4.78 -23.83
N TYR A 142 3.47 -4.65 -22.53
CA TYR A 142 4.48 -4.34 -21.53
C TYR A 142 5.58 -5.41 -21.50
N ILE A 143 5.21 -6.70 -21.37
CA ILE A 143 6.17 -7.82 -21.33
C ILE A 143 7.05 -7.83 -22.58
N LYS A 144 6.46 -7.64 -23.77
CA LYS A 144 7.18 -7.75 -25.05
C LYS A 144 8.04 -6.54 -25.39
N LYS A 145 7.61 -5.32 -25.08
CA LYS A 145 8.22 -4.08 -25.61
C LYS A 145 8.85 -3.17 -24.55
N TYR A 146 8.27 -3.10 -23.36
CA TYR A 146 8.59 -2.07 -22.36
C TYR A 146 9.25 -2.60 -21.09
N ARG A 147 9.20 -3.91 -20.86
CA ARG A 147 9.81 -4.59 -19.73
C ARG A 147 11.33 -4.33 -19.70
N ALA A 148 11.81 -3.81 -18.57
CA ALA A 148 13.23 -3.61 -18.34
C ALA A 148 13.95 -4.95 -18.16
N LYS A 149 15.26 -4.99 -18.41
CA LYS A 149 16.07 -6.20 -18.18
C LYS A 149 16.10 -6.52 -16.68
N PRO A 150 15.53 -7.66 -16.23
CA PRO A 150 15.54 -8.03 -14.82
C PRO A 150 16.93 -8.50 -14.41
N LYS A 151 17.24 -8.37 -13.12
CA LYS A 151 18.36 -9.10 -12.50
C LYS A 151 18.00 -10.60 -12.44
N PRO A 152 18.99 -11.51 -12.40
CA PRO A 152 18.75 -12.96 -12.43
C PRO A 152 17.71 -13.45 -11.41
N LEU A 153 17.74 -12.90 -10.19
CA LEU A 153 16.83 -13.25 -9.10
C LEU A 153 15.36 -12.87 -9.34
N TYR A 154 15.08 -11.93 -10.25
CA TYR A 154 13.75 -11.37 -10.48
C TYR A 154 13.28 -11.59 -11.91
N THR A 155 13.84 -12.59 -12.59
CA THR A 155 13.54 -12.87 -14.01
C THR A 155 12.06 -13.18 -14.21
N ASP A 156 11.46 -13.90 -13.26
CA ASP A 156 10.09 -14.42 -13.36
C ASP A 156 9.02 -13.40 -12.92
N ARG A 157 9.42 -12.32 -12.24
CA ARG A 157 8.49 -11.31 -11.72
C ARG A 157 7.80 -10.55 -12.85
N LEU A 158 6.48 -10.42 -12.86
CA LEU A 158 5.74 -9.74 -13.92
C LEU A 158 6.13 -8.26 -14.05
N PHE A 159 6.20 -7.52 -12.94
CA PHE A 159 6.58 -6.10 -12.96
C PHE A 159 7.96 -5.89 -12.36
N ILE A 160 8.79 -5.12 -13.06
CA ILE A 160 10.18 -4.85 -12.69
C ILE A 160 10.41 -3.35 -12.51
N ASN A 161 11.10 -2.99 -11.43
CA ASN A 161 11.48 -1.61 -11.15
C ASN A 161 12.57 -1.12 -12.13
N GLN A 162 12.93 0.17 -12.06
CA GLN A 162 13.97 0.73 -12.96
C GLN A 162 15.37 0.13 -12.74
N ARG A 163 15.63 -0.45 -11.56
CA ARG A 163 16.90 -1.09 -11.17
C ARG A 163 16.97 -2.58 -11.55
N GLY A 164 15.93 -3.11 -12.20
CA GLY A 164 15.87 -4.54 -12.55
C GLY A 164 15.44 -5.46 -11.40
N GLU A 165 14.87 -4.92 -10.33
CA GLU A 165 14.42 -5.68 -9.15
C GLU A 165 12.90 -5.76 -9.10
N GLU A 166 12.37 -6.60 -8.20
CA GLU A 166 10.93 -6.67 -7.96
C GLU A 166 10.33 -5.34 -7.50
N PHE A 167 9.03 -5.19 -7.74
CA PHE A 167 8.30 -4.06 -7.18
C PHE A 167 8.07 -4.25 -5.69
N THR A 168 7.97 -3.14 -4.99
CA THR A 168 7.50 -3.14 -3.61
C THR A 168 6.08 -2.58 -3.55
N ARG A 169 5.31 -3.02 -2.54
CA ARG A 169 4.00 -2.43 -2.22
C ARG A 169 4.07 -0.90 -2.13
N HIS A 170 5.15 -0.38 -1.51
CA HIS A 170 5.39 1.06 -1.38
C HIS A 170 5.66 1.72 -2.74
N GLY A 171 6.35 1.04 -3.66
CA GLY A 171 6.55 1.51 -5.03
C GLY A 171 5.23 1.69 -5.78
N ILE A 172 4.34 0.70 -5.71
CA ILE A 172 2.99 0.80 -6.33
C ILE A 172 2.17 1.91 -5.67
N TYR A 173 2.23 2.04 -4.34
CA TYR A 173 1.58 3.15 -3.65
C TYR A 173 2.07 4.52 -4.14
N ARG A 174 3.38 4.69 -4.37
CA ARG A 174 3.94 5.94 -4.92
C ARG A 174 3.45 6.22 -6.33
N ILE A 175 3.31 5.19 -7.18
CA ILE A 175 2.73 5.31 -8.51
C ILE A 175 1.29 5.83 -8.40
N CYS A 176 0.44 5.16 -7.60
CA CYS A 176 -0.94 5.61 -7.39
C CYS A 176 -1.00 7.05 -6.86
N LYS A 177 -0.15 7.39 -5.87
CA LYS A 177 -0.06 8.75 -5.31
C LYS A 177 0.24 9.79 -6.38
N LYS A 178 1.25 9.52 -7.21
CA LYS A 178 1.72 10.43 -8.25
C LYS A 178 0.56 10.79 -9.18
N TYR A 179 -0.10 9.79 -9.77
CA TYR A 179 -1.15 10.04 -10.76
C TYR A 179 -2.44 10.58 -10.13
N LEU A 180 -2.80 10.16 -8.92
CA LEU A 180 -3.94 10.77 -8.21
C LEU A 180 -3.71 12.24 -7.88
N THR A 181 -2.47 12.64 -7.57
CA THR A 181 -2.15 14.05 -7.29
C THR A 181 -2.21 14.91 -8.54
N LEU A 182 -1.97 14.32 -9.73
CA LEU A 182 -2.05 15.01 -11.01
C LEU A 182 -3.49 15.18 -11.50
N SER A 183 -4.37 14.22 -11.22
CA SER A 183 -5.73 14.19 -11.77
C SER A 183 -6.83 14.71 -10.83
N VAL A 184 -6.62 14.63 -9.50
CA VAL A 184 -7.63 14.92 -8.49
C VAL A 184 -7.23 16.11 -7.62
N SER A 185 -8.22 16.94 -7.26
CA SER A 185 -8.00 18.13 -6.41
C SER A 185 -7.49 17.79 -5.01
N ALA A 186 -6.65 18.67 -4.43
CA ALA A 186 -6.04 18.47 -3.11
C ALA A 186 -7.07 18.35 -1.96
N LYS A 187 -8.26 18.95 -2.10
CA LYS A 187 -9.35 18.83 -1.11
C LYS A 187 -9.90 17.41 -1.09
N ARG A 188 -10.17 16.83 -2.27
CA ARG A 188 -10.67 15.47 -2.45
C ARG A 188 -9.64 14.42 -2.00
N LEU A 189 -8.35 14.67 -2.21
CA LEU A 189 -7.28 13.78 -1.73
C LEU A 189 -7.23 13.63 -0.21
N LYS A 190 -7.53 14.70 0.55
CA LYS A 190 -7.56 14.61 2.03
C LYS A 190 -8.63 13.64 2.52
N ASP A 191 -9.77 13.60 1.83
CA ASP A 191 -10.88 12.71 2.19
C ASP A 191 -10.59 11.24 1.82
N LEU A 192 -9.70 11.02 0.85
CA LEU A 192 -9.27 9.70 0.39
C LEU A 192 -8.05 9.14 1.18
N TRP A 193 -7.23 9.99 1.84
CA TRP A 193 -5.88 9.64 2.33
C TRP A 193 -5.64 9.84 3.84
N LEU A 194 -6.63 10.31 4.60
CA LEU A 194 -6.50 10.45 6.06
C LEU A 194 -6.62 9.08 6.75
N CYS A 195 -5.51 8.35 6.80
CA CYS A 195 -5.18 7.42 7.88
C CYS A 195 -4.19 8.11 8.85
#